data_AF-A0A453SAA9-F1
#
_entry.id   AF-A0A453SAA9-F1
#
_cell.length_a   1.000
_cell.length_b   1.000
_cell.length_c   1.000
_cell.angle_alpha   90.00
_cell.angle_beta   90.00
_cell.angle_gamma   90.00
#
_symmetry.space_group_name_H-M   'P 1'
#
loop_
_entity.id
_entity.type
_entity.pdbx_description
1 polymer ?
#
loop_
_entity_poly.entity_id
_entity_poly.type
_entity_poly.pdbx_seq_one_letter_code
_entity_poly.pdbx_strand_id
1 'polypeptide(L)'
;THPLAFIPFGLGSRMCVGQNLALLEAKLTVAVLLQRFELRPSPKYVHAPTVLMLLHPQYGAPVIFRPLSSPPPSASVHTSDELSLSLSRPLASL
;
A
#
# COMPACT_ATOMS: atom_id res chain seq x y z
N THR A 1 20.50 -13.80 -17.15
CA THR A 1 19.91 -13.42 -15.84
C THR A 1 20.76 -14.01 -14.74
N HIS A 2 21.25 -13.20 -13.81
CA HIS A 2 22.11 -13.69 -12.71
C HIS A 2 21.21 -14.10 -11.53
N PRO A 3 21.23 -15.38 -11.09
CA PRO A 3 20.29 -15.90 -10.09
C PRO A 3 20.43 -15.26 -8.70
N LEU A 4 21.53 -14.56 -8.42
CA LEU A 4 21.81 -13.90 -7.14
C LEU A 4 21.92 -12.38 -7.24
N ALA A 5 21.47 -11.77 -8.35
CA ALA A 5 21.54 -10.31 -8.52
C ALA A 5 20.57 -9.52 -7.61
N PHE A 6 19.60 -10.18 -6.98
CA PHE A 6 18.60 -9.52 -6.14
C PHE A 6 18.46 -10.23 -4.79
N ILE A 7 19.15 -9.70 -3.78
CA ILE A 7 19.19 -10.25 -2.41
C ILE A 7 18.96 -9.14 -1.34
N PRO A 8 17.90 -8.33 -1.45
CA PRO A 8 17.72 -7.14 -0.59
C PRO A 8 17.50 -7.46 0.90
N PHE A 9 17.15 -8.71 1.22
CA PHE A 9 16.93 -9.20 2.59
C PHE A 9 18.01 -10.21 3.02
N GLY A 10 19.09 -10.36 2.24
CA GLY A 10 20.10 -11.39 2.45
C GLY A 10 19.69 -12.79 1.97
N LEU A 11 20.52 -13.78 2.29
CA LEU A 11 20.37 -15.19 1.93
C LEU A 11 20.88 -16.08 3.08
N GLY A 12 20.29 -17.25 3.28
CA GLY A 12 20.76 -18.24 4.26
C GLY A 12 20.31 -17.96 5.70
N SER A 13 21.05 -18.51 6.68
CA SER A 13 20.66 -18.49 8.11
C SER A 13 20.63 -17.10 8.75
N ARG A 14 21.22 -16.09 8.10
CA ARG A 14 21.23 -14.69 8.51
C ARG A 14 20.35 -13.80 7.63
N MET A 15 19.45 -14.38 6.84
CA MET A 15 18.44 -13.60 6.12
C MET A 15 17.56 -12.80 7.10
N CYS A 16 17.05 -11.66 6.64
CA CYS A 16 16.21 -10.80 7.45
C CYS A 16 14.98 -11.57 7.94
N VAL A 17 14.87 -11.76 9.26
CA VAL A 17 13.71 -12.40 9.90
C VAL A 17 12.40 -11.65 9.61
N GLY A 18 12.49 -10.35 9.33
CA GLY A 18 11.36 -9.49 8.98
C GLY A 18 10.96 -9.50 7.50
N GLN A 19 11.56 -10.33 6.64
CA GLN A 19 11.29 -10.32 5.19
C GLN A 19 9.79 -10.43 4.85
N ASN A 20 9.09 -11.38 5.47
CA ASN A 20 7.67 -11.60 5.18
C ASN A 20 6.80 -10.42 5.61
N LEU A 21 7.08 -9.84 6.78
CA LEU A 21 6.38 -8.66 7.27
C LEU A 21 6.64 -7.46 6.35
N ALA A 22 7.90 -7.19 6.02
CA ALA A 22 8.28 -6.08 5.15
C ALA A 22 7.61 -6.17 3.77
N LEU A 23 7.53 -7.37 3.19
CA LEU A 23 6.85 -7.58 1.91
C LEU A 23 5.34 -7.42 2.02
N LEU A 24 4.71 -7.91 3.11
CA LEU A 24 3.28 -7.77 3.34
C LEU A 24 2.90 -6.30 3.48
N GLU A 25 3.59 -5.57 4.35
CA GLU A 25 3.37 -4.14 4.58
C GLU A 25 3.60 -3.35 3.30
N ALA A 26 4.72 -3.54 2.61
CA ALA A 26 5.00 -2.82 1.37
C ALA A 26 3.91 -3.05 0.31
N LYS A 27 3.47 -4.30 0.11
CA LYS A 27 2.41 -4.62 -0.85
C LYS A 27 1.09 -3.98 -0.46
N LEU A 28 0.69 -4.10 0.80
CA LEU A 28 -0.58 -3.56 1.28
C LEU A 28 -0.58 -2.03 1.19
N THR A 29 0.47 -1.36 1.67
CA THR A 29 0.60 0.09 1.59
C THR A 29 0.57 0.57 0.15
N VAL A 30 1.32 -0.05 -0.76
CA VAL A 30 1.31 0.33 -2.18
C VAL A 30 -0.06 0.10 -2.80
N ALA A 31 -0.73 -1.02 -2.53
CA ALA A 31 -2.08 -1.29 -3.04
C ALA A 31 -3.09 -0.23 -2.58
N VAL A 32 -3.09 0.11 -1.30
CA VAL A 32 -3.99 1.13 -0.72
C VAL A 32 -3.71 2.51 -1.30
N LEU A 33 -2.43 2.88 -1.44
CA LEU A 33 -2.05 4.16 -2.03
C LEU A 33 -2.49 4.25 -3.49
N LEU A 34 -2.25 3.21 -4.30
CA LEU A 34 -2.62 3.19 -5.72
C LEU A 34 -4.14 3.13 -5.95
N GLN A 35 -4.91 2.55 -5.03
CA GLN A 35 -6.38 2.55 -5.12
C GLN A 35 -7.00 3.92 -4.80
N ARG A 36 -6.28 4.79 -4.10
CA ARG A 36 -6.82 6.06 -3.59
C ARG A 36 -6.19 7.30 -4.22
N PHE A 37 -4.96 7.19 -4.73
CA PHE A 37 -4.20 8.33 -5.21
C PHE A 37 -3.46 8.06 -6.52
N GLU A 38 -3.39 9.06 -7.39
CA GLU A 38 -2.33 9.20 -8.38
C GLU A 38 -1.08 9.77 -7.67
N LEU A 39 0.04 9.07 -7.79
CA LEU A 39 1.32 9.45 -7.19
C LEU A 39 2.26 10.02 -8.25
N ARG A 40 2.85 11.19 -7.97
CA ARG A 40 3.88 11.79 -8.84
C ARG A 40 5.08 12.28 -8.01
N PRO A 41 6.32 12.04 -8.44
CA PRO A 41 7.47 12.72 -7.84
C PRO A 41 7.30 14.24 -7.94
N SER A 42 7.68 14.96 -6.89
CA SER A 42 7.72 16.43 -6.94
C SER A 42 8.75 16.89 -7.98
N PRO A 43 8.53 17.99 -8.70
CA PRO A 43 9.56 18.61 -9.55
C PRO A 43 10.83 19.00 -8.79
N LYS A 44 10.76 19.11 -7.45
CA LYS A 44 11.90 19.36 -6.57
C LYS A 44 12.66 18.09 -6.16
N TYR A 45 12.23 16.91 -6.61
CA TYR A 45 12.92 15.65 -6.32
C TYR A 45 14.31 15.63 -6.97
N VAL A 46 15.33 15.37 -6.17
CA VAL A 46 16.72 15.21 -6.62
C VAL A 46 17.17 13.78 -6.29
N HIS A 47 17.58 13.04 -7.31
CA HIS A 47 18.06 11.67 -7.13
C HIS A 47 19.49 11.65 -6.60
N ALA A 48 19.63 11.64 -5.28
CA ALA A 48 20.91 11.61 -4.57
C ALA A 48 20.90 10.53 -3.46
N PRO A 49 21.14 9.24 -3.78
CA PRO A 49 21.25 8.21 -2.77
C PRO A 49 22.54 8.42 -1.94
N THR A 50 22.42 8.31 -0.62
CA THR A 50 23.56 8.38 0.30
C THR A 50 23.46 7.31 1.38
N VAL A 51 24.59 6.97 1.99
CA VAL A 51 24.69 5.95 3.02
C VAL A 51 25.15 6.60 4.31
N LEU A 52 24.35 6.45 5.37
CA LEU A 52 24.76 6.74 6.74
C LEU A 52 24.79 5.43 7.53
N MET A 53 23.64 5.04 8.10
CA MET A 53 23.41 3.72 8.70
C MET A 53 22.63 2.81 7.74
N LEU A 54 21.74 3.39 6.93
CA LEU A 54 20.98 2.74 5.86
C LEU A 54 21.12 3.58 4.59
N LEU A 55 20.86 2.97 3.43
CA LEU A 55 20.74 3.71 2.16
C LEU A 55 19.46 4.54 2.20
N HIS A 56 19.57 5.85 2.01
CA HIS A 56 18.42 6.75 1.98
C HIS A 56 18.62 7.88 0.96
N PRO A 57 17.55 8.53 0.50
CA PRO A 57 17.69 9.74 -0.32
C PRO A 57 18.24 10.89 0.55
N GLN A 58 19.32 11.51 0.11
CA GLN A 58 19.99 12.60 0.84
C GLN A 58 19.06 13.78 1.11
N TYR A 59 18.22 14.14 0.14
CA TYR A 59 17.30 15.28 0.21
C TYR A 59 15.83 14.86 0.44
N GLY A 60 15.62 13.64 0.92
CA GLY A 60 14.28 13.04 1.02
C GLY A 60 13.69 12.65 -0.34
N ALA A 61 12.44 12.19 -0.34
CA ALA A 61 11.72 11.80 -1.55
C ALA A 61 10.32 12.45 -1.56
N PRO A 62 10.22 13.75 -1.87
CA PRO A 62 8.92 14.43 -1.93
C PRO A 62 8.04 13.85 -3.04
N VAL A 63 6.85 13.36 -2.65
CA VAL A 63 5.83 12.81 -3.55
C VAL A 63 4.56 13.65 -3.44
N ILE A 64 3.95 13.94 -4.59
CA ILE A 64 2.66 14.61 -4.73
C ILE A 64 1.58 13.52 -4.82
N PHE A 65 0.57 13.63 -3.95
CA PHE A 65 -0.58 12.72 -3.90
C PHE A 65 -1.81 13.46 -4.46
N ARG A 66 -2.46 12.90 -5.47
CA ARG A 66 -3.74 13.40 -5.98
C ARG A 66 -4.83 12.36 -5.76
N PRO A 67 -5.91 12.65 -5.01
CA PRO A 67 -6.99 11.69 -4.82
C PRO A 67 -7.59 11.24 -6.15
N LEU A 68 -7.89 9.95 -6.29
CA LEU A 68 -8.64 9.42 -7.42
C LEU A 68 -10.13 9.77 -7.25
N SER A 69 -10.79 10.12 -8.35
CA SER A 69 -12.20 10.50 -8.36
C SER A 69 -13.16 9.30 -8.23
N SER A 70 -12.68 8.09 -8.46
CA SER A 70 -13.47 6.86 -8.31
C SER A 70 -13.40 6.34 -6.87
N PRO A 71 -14.51 5.87 -6.29
CA PRO A 71 -14.47 5.22 -4.98
C PRO A 71 -13.55 3.99 -5.03
N PRO A 72 -12.79 3.69 -3.96
CA PRO A 72 -11.92 2.54 -3.94
C PRO A 72 -12.75 1.25 -4.11
N PRO A 73 -12.24 0.23 -4.81
CA PRO A 73 -13.00 -0.98 -5.11
C PRO A 73 -13.54 -1.69 -3.86
N SER A 74 -12.89 -1.53 -2.70
CA SER A 74 -13.34 -2.08 -1.42
C SER A 74 -14.55 -1.35 -0.81
N ALA A 75 -14.82 -0.09 -1.20
CA ALA A 75 -16.01 0.63 -0.75
C ALA A 75 -17.27 0.26 -1.55
N SER A 76 -17.10 -0.37 -2.72
CA SER A 76 -18.20 -0.75 -3.61
C SER A 76 -18.81 -2.13 -3.31
N VAL A 77 -18.23 -2.91 -2.37
CA VAL A 77 -18.59 -4.32 -2.14
C VAL A 77 -19.56 -4.53 -0.96
N HIS A 78 -19.96 -3.49 -0.21
CA HIS A 78 -20.79 -3.68 1.00
C HIS A 78 -22.07 -2.86 1.12
N THR A 79 -22.51 -2.12 0.09
CA THR A 79 -23.75 -1.33 0.19
C THR A 79 -25.01 -2.01 -0.34
N SER A 80 -24.94 -3.25 -0.83
CA SER A 80 -26.11 -3.93 -1.43
C SER A 80 -26.76 -5.01 -0.56
N ASP A 81 -26.07 -5.57 0.45
CA ASP A 81 -26.60 -6.69 1.25
C ASP A 81 -27.27 -6.27 2.59
N GLU A 82 -26.94 -5.10 3.15
CA GLU A 82 -27.53 -4.64 4.43
C GLU A 82 -28.96 -4.07 4.28
N LEU A 83 -29.31 -3.50 3.12
CA LEU A 83 -30.63 -2.88 2.93
C LEU A 83 -31.77 -3.92 2.80
N SER A 84 -31.44 -5.19 2.52
CA SER A 84 -32.44 -6.25 2.32
C SER A 84 -32.81 -7.00 3.62
N LEU A 85 -31.93 -6.98 4.65
CA LEU A 85 -32.18 -7.63 5.94
C LEU A 85 -32.93 -6.76 6.96
N SER A 86 -33.03 -5.43 6.74
CA SER A 86 -33.77 -4.53 7.63
C SER A 86 -35.26 -4.40 7.28
N LEU A 87 -35.68 -4.69 6.04
CA LEU A 87 -37.06 -4.46 5.56
C LEU A 87 -38.00 -5.68 5.72
N SER A 88 -37.50 -6.82 6.21
CA SER A 88 -38.25 -8.09 6.30
C SER A 88 -38.67 -8.51 7.72
N ARG A 89 -38.50 -7.64 8.73
CA ARG A 89 -39.10 -7.83 10.05
C ARG A 89 -40.37 -6.97 10.20
N PRO A 90 -41.57 -7.48 9.87
CA PRO A 90 -42.80 -6.79 10.22
C PRO A 90 -43.01 -6.83 11.73
N LEU A 91 -43.04 -5.65 12.34
CA LEU A 91 -43.63 -5.42 13.65
C LEU A 91 -45.16 -5.31 13.47
N ALA A 92 -45.87 -6.42 13.71
CA ALA A 92 -47.30 -6.46 13.97
C ALA A 92 -47.51 -7.64 14.93
N SER A 93 -47.60 -7.45 16.25
CA SER A 93 -48.76 -6.91 16.97
C SER A 93 -49.99 -7.81 16.81
N LEU A 94 -50.05 -8.91 17.57
CA LEU A 94 -51.16 -9.32 18.44
C LEU A 94 -50.73 -10.51 19.31
#